data_AF-A0A954WEP5-F1
#
_entry.id   AF-A0A954WEP5-F1
#
_cell.length_a   1.000
_cell.length_b   1.000
_cell.length_c   1.000
_cell.angle_alpha   90.00
_cell.angle_beta   90.00
_cell.angle_gamma   90.00
#
_symmetry.space_group_name_H-M   'P 1'
#
loop_
_entity.id
_entity.type
_entity.pdbx_description
1 polymer ?
#
loop_
_entity_poly.entity_id
_entity_poly.type
_entity_poly.pdbx_seq_one_letter_code
_entity_poly.pdbx_strand_id
1 'polypeptide(L)'
;MKPIAVPNPARRVNIARDENGVPHVRSQTWLDALYGLGFMHALDRGAQLLFSRSVASGRGCEQIANSPELLETDRFFRRIGLHQGLDREVDLLSEQHRSELNAYCEGVNE
;
A
#
# COMPACT_ATOMS: atom_id res chain seq x y z
N MET A 1 -14.21 -11.12 18.37
CA MET A 1 -13.41 -10.69 17.21
C MET A 1 -13.11 -11.90 16.33
N LYS A 2 -13.33 -11.81 15.02
CA LYS A 2 -13.10 -12.91 14.06
C LYS A 2 -11.65 -12.88 13.56
N PRO A 3 -10.86 -13.96 13.71
CA PRO A 3 -9.47 -13.98 13.27
C PRO A 3 -9.36 -13.95 11.74
N ILE A 4 -8.27 -13.33 11.25
CA ILE A 4 -7.88 -13.31 9.83
C ILE A 4 -6.59 -14.13 9.70
N ALA A 5 -6.58 -15.07 8.75
CA ALA A 5 -5.40 -15.87 8.46
C ALA A 5 -4.37 -15.01 7.71
N VAL A 6 -3.12 -15.05 8.19
CA VAL A 6 -1.99 -14.33 7.60
C VAL A 6 -1.14 -15.36 6.85
N PRO A 7 -0.90 -15.17 5.53
CA PRO A 7 -0.26 -16.17 4.69
C PRO A 7 1.25 -16.32 4.95
N ASN A 8 1.93 -15.25 5.39
CA ASN A 8 3.38 -15.25 5.57
C ASN A 8 3.81 -15.78 6.95
N PRO A 9 4.41 -16.98 7.04
CA PRO A 9 4.79 -17.57 8.31
C PRO A 9 6.00 -16.89 8.97
N ALA A 10 6.76 -16.05 8.23
CA ALA A 10 7.88 -15.31 8.79
C ALA A 10 7.43 -14.07 9.58
N ARG A 11 6.20 -13.59 9.37
CA ARG A 11 5.64 -12.39 10.00
C ARG A 11 4.84 -12.76 11.25
N ARG A 12 5.29 -12.30 12.42
CA ARG A 12 4.63 -12.60 13.71
C ARG A 12 3.55 -11.58 14.04
N VAL A 13 2.42 -11.69 13.34
CA VAL A 13 1.28 -10.79 13.50
C VAL A 13 -0.02 -11.56 13.71
N ASN A 14 -0.86 -11.08 14.62
CA ASN A 14 -2.21 -11.58 14.86
C ASN A 14 -3.21 -10.51 14.45
N ILE A 15 -4.13 -10.88 13.57
CA ILE A 15 -5.13 -9.95 13.03
C ILE A 15 -6.53 -10.50 13.29
N ALA A 16 -7.43 -9.65 13.77
CA ALA A 16 -8.83 -9.99 13.92
C ALA A 16 -9.73 -8.79 13.64
N ARG A 17 -10.95 -9.04 13.15
CA ARG A 17 -11.97 -8.01 12.99
C ARG A 17 -12.91 -7.98 14.19
N ASP A 18 -13.30 -6.79 14.60
CA ASP A 18 -14.43 -6.62 15.52
C ASP A 18 -15.78 -6.75 14.79
N GLU A 19 -16.87 -6.50 15.52
CA GLU A 19 -18.24 -6.63 15.03
C GLU A 19 -18.59 -5.59 13.95
N ASN A 20 -17.89 -4.46 13.91
CA ASN A 20 -18.04 -3.42 12.89
C ASN A 20 -17.14 -3.67 11.67
N GLY A 21 -16.40 -4.78 11.66
CA GLY A 21 -15.45 -5.10 10.61
C GLY A 21 -14.12 -4.35 10.70
N VAL A 22 -13.88 -3.59 11.77
CA VAL A 22 -12.61 -2.85 11.94
C VAL A 22 -11.50 -3.87 12.25
N PRO A 23 -10.37 -3.85 11.51
CA PRO A 23 -9.27 -4.73 11.79
C PRO A 23 -8.43 -4.23 12.96
N HIS A 24 -8.05 -5.16 13.84
CA HIS A 24 -7.13 -4.94 14.94
C HIS A 24 -5.89 -5.78 14.71
N VAL A 25 -4.76 -5.10 14.52
CA VAL A 25 -3.45 -5.71 14.26
C VAL A 25 -2.65 -5.73 15.56
N ARG A 26 -2.16 -6.90 15.98
CA ARG A 26 -1.29 -7.05 17.16
C ARG A 26 -0.01 -7.77 16.78
N SER A 27 1.12 -7.20 17.16
CA SER A 27 2.45 -7.78 16.95
C SER A 27 3.37 -7.45 18.14
N GLN A 28 4.54 -8.10 18.18
CA GLN A 28 5.60 -7.80 19.14
C GLN A 28 6.59 -6.75 18.62
N THR A 29 6.64 -6.56 17.30
CA THR A 29 7.56 -5.63 16.64
C THR A 29 6.80 -4.62 15.80
N TRP A 30 7.38 -3.42 15.66
CA TRP A 30 6.81 -2.38 14.82
C TRP A 30 6.73 -2.78 13.35
N LEU A 31 7.75 -3.48 12.83
CA LEU A 31 7.78 -3.93 11.44
C LEU A 31 6.66 -4.95 11.15
N ASP A 32 6.38 -5.87 12.06
CA ASP A 32 5.26 -6.81 11.90
C ASP A 32 3.88 -6.10 11.99
N ALA A 33 3.78 -5.01 12.76
CA ALA A 33 2.57 -4.18 12.79
C ALA A 33 2.35 -3.48 11.45
N LEU A 34 3.42 -2.92 10.86
CA LEU A 34 3.36 -2.28 9.54
C LEU A 34 3.02 -3.27 8.43
N TYR A 35 3.59 -4.47 8.49
CA TYR A 35 3.20 -5.58 7.60
C TYR A 35 1.69 -5.88 7.74
N GLY A 36 1.19 -6.07 8.97
CA GLY A 36 -0.24 -6.31 9.19
C GLY A 36 -1.13 -5.16 8.73
N LEU A 37 -0.67 -3.92 8.86
CA LEU A 37 -1.38 -2.73 8.34
C LEU A 37 -1.47 -2.78 6.81
N GLY A 38 -0.36 -3.05 6.12
CA GLY A 38 -0.32 -3.19 4.66
C GLY A 38 -1.24 -4.29 4.16
N PHE A 39 -1.21 -5.45 4.80
CA PHE A 39 -2.08 -6.59 4.49
C PHE A 39 -3.55 -6.25 4.61
N MET A 40 -3.95 -5.59 5.71
CA MET A 40 -5.35 -5.17 5.88
C MET A 40 -5.77 -4.07 4.91
N HIS A 41 -4.89 -3.14 4.57
CA HIS A 41 -5.16 -2.16 3.53
C HIS A 41 -5.34 -2.81 2.15
N ALA A 42 -4.55 -3.83 1.79
CA ALA A 42 -4.75 -4.56 0.54
C ALA A 42 -6.09 -5.29 0.52
N LEU A 43 -6.43 -6.00 1.60
CA LEU A 43 -7.71 -6.73 1.70
C LEU A 43 -8.94 -5.82 1.67
N ASP A 44 -8.92 -4.72 2.43
CA ASP A 44 -10.10 -3.87 2.60
C ASP A 44 -10.17 -2.73 1.58
N ARG A 45 -9.01 -2.27 1.09
CA ARG A 45 -8.85 -1.04 0.29
C ARG A 45 -7.98 -1.24 -0.96
N GLY A 46 -7.78 -2.48 -1.42
CA GLY A 46 -6.92 -2.79 -2.57
C GLY A 46 -7.27 -1.98 -3.83
N ALA A 47 -8.56 -1.82 -4.14
CA ALA A 47 -9.01 -0.99 -5.26
C ALA A 47 -8.64 0.50 -5.07
N GLN A 48 -8.77 1.02 -3.85
CA GLN A 48 -8.39 2.40 -3.52
C GLN A 48 -6.87 2.60 -3.61
N LEU A 49 -6.07 1.62 -3.16
CA LEU A 49 -4.62 1.63 -3.29
C LEU A 49 -4.19 1.62 -4.75
N LEU A 50 -4.75 0.71 -5.56
CA LEU A 50 -4.49 0.65 -6.99
C LEU A 50 -4.84 1.97 -7.67
N PHE A 51 -6.05 2.47 -7.44
CA PHE A 51 -6.50 3.75 -8.00
C PHE A 51 -5.55 4.90 -7.66
N SER A 52 -5.23 5.07 -6.37
CA SER A 52 -4.35 6.14 -5.89
C SER A 52 -2.96 6.06 -6.52
N ARG A 53 -2.39 4.84 -6.62
CA ARG A 53 -1.08 4.61 -7.24
C ARG A 53 -1.09 4.88 -8.74
N SER A 54 -2.13 4.45 -9.45
CA SER A 54 -2.28 4.66 -10.90
C SER A 54 -2.41 6.15 -11.23
N VAL A 55 -3.24 6.89 -10.46
CA VAL A 55 -3.42 8.32 -10.64
C VAL A 55 -2.13 9.09 -10.31
N ALA A 56 -1.49 8.81 -9.18
CA ALA A 56 -0.25 9.49 -8.78
C ALA A 56 0.91 9.25 -9.77
N SER A 57 0.95 8.07 -10.40
CA SER A 57 1.94 7.75 -11.43
C SER A 57 1.58 8.26 -12.83
N GLY A 58 0.40 8.86 -13.00
CA GLY A 58 -0.12 9.28 -14.30
C GLY A 58 -0.25 8.11 -15.27
N ARG A 59 -0.88 7.02 -14.80
CA ARG A 59 -1.20 5.79 -15.55
C ARG A 59 -2.64 5.33 -15.31
N GLY A 60 -3.53 6.22 -14.87
CA GLY A 60 -4.93 5.92 -14.64
C GLY A 60 -5.64 5.46 -15.92
N CYS A 61 -5.34 6.07 -17.07
CA CYS A 61 -5.96 5.71 -18.35
C CYS A 61 -5.59 4.27 -18.78
N GLU A 62 -4.37 3.83 -18.46
CA GLU A 62 -3.89 2.48 -18.73
C GLU A 62 -4.43 1.44 -17.72
N GLN A 63 -4.42 1.79 -16.43
CA GLN A 63 -4.63 0.81 -15.35
C GLN A 63 -6.07 0.76 -14.82
N ILE A 64 -6.88 1.79 -15.06
CA ILE A 64 -8.25 1.88 -14.55
C ILE A 64 -9.25 1.81 -15.70
N ALA A 65 -9.21 2.79 -16.62
CA ALA A 65 -10.10 2.82 -17.78
C ALA A 65 -9.57 3.78 -18.86
N ASN A 66 -9.71 3.38 -20.13
CA ASN A 66 -9.40 4.24 -21.26
C ASN A 66 -10.48 5.32 -21.42
N SER A 67 -10.28 6.49 -20.79
CA SER A 67 -11.21 7.62 -20.84
C SER A 67 -10.49 8.95 -21.08
N PRO A 68 -11.11 9.91 -21.79
CA PRO A 68 -10.55 11.25 -21.98
C PRO A 68 -10.25 11.98 -20.65
N GLU A 69 -11.09 11.80 -19.63
CA GLU A 69 -10.93 12.43 -18.32
C GLU A 69 -9.71 11.87 -17.57
N LEU A 70 -9.50 10.55 -17.62
CA LEU A 70 -8.31 9.91 -17.04
C LEU A 70 -7.04 10.25 -17.83
N LEU A 71 -7.13 10.42 -19.16
CA LEU A 71 -6.00 10.87 -19.95
C LEU A 71 -5.55 12.29 -19.56
N GLU A 72 -6.48 13.21 -19.34
CA GLU A 72 -6.14 14.56 -18.87
C GLU A 72 -5.58 14.55 -17.43
N THR A 73 -6.13 13.68 -16.57
CA THR A 73 -5.59 13.45 -15.22
C THR A 73 -4.15 12.93 -15.28
N ASP A 74 -3.87 11.96 -16.15
CA ASP A 74 -2.52 11.42 -16.34
C ASP A 74 -1.56 12.51 -16.82
N ARG A 75 -1.96 13.31 -17.81
CA ARG A 75 -1.17 14.45 -18.31
C ARG A 75 -0.87 15.46 -17.21
N PHE A 76 -1.81 15.69 -16.29
CA PHE A 76 -1.61 16.57 -15.14
C PHE A 76 -0.57 16.00 -14.15
N PHE A 77 -0.73 14.75 -13.69
CA PHE A 77 0.22 14.15 -12.74
C PHE A 77 1.60 13.89 -13.33
N ARG A 78 1.68 13.60 -14.64
CA ARG A 78 2.95 13.53 -15.37
C ARG A 78 3.68 14.87 -15.41
N ARG A 79 2.96 15.99 -15.53
CA ARG A 79 3.55 17.35 -15.46
C ARG A 79 4.01 17.73 -14.06
N ILE A 80 3.28 17.30 -13.01
CA ILE A 80 3.73 17.48 -11.62
C ILE A 80 5.02 16.69 -11.36
N GLY A 81 5.15 15.51 -11.97
CA GLY A 81 6.37 14.72 -11.89
C GLY A 81 6.49 13.83 -10.66
N LEU A 82 5.40 13.50 -9.95
CA LEU A 82 5.43 12.62 -8.77
C LEU A 82 6.00 11.22 -9.05
N HIS A 83 5.93 10.77 -10.30
CA HIS A 83 6.48 9.49 -10.75
C HIS A 83 8.00 9.54 -11.05
N GLN A 84 8.61 10.72 -11.00
CA GLN A 84 10.00 10.93 -11.38
C GLN A 84 10.93 10.85 -10.16
N GLY A 85 12.15 10.37 -10.36
CA GLY A 85 13.19 10.39 -9.34
C GLY A 85 12.96 9.47 -8.13
N LEU A 86 11.98 8.55 -8.20
CA LEU A 86 11.59 7.71 -7.07
C LEU A 86 12.76 6.88 -6.52
N ASP A 87 13.63 6.33 -7.37
CA ASP A 87 14.81 5.57 -6.91
C ASP A 87 15.73 6.44 -6.06
N ARG A 88 15.96 7.70 -6.49
CA ARG A 88 16.75 8.67 -5.74
C ARG A 88 16.08 9.03 -4.41
N GLU A 89 14.77 9.26 -4.40
CA GLU A 89 14.03 9.56 -3.16
C GLU A 89 14.12 8.38 -2.17
N VAL A 90 13.99 7.16 -2.67
CA VAL A 90 14.14 5.93 -1.89
C VAL A 90 15.56 5.78 -1.34
N ASP A 91 16.58 6.18 -2.10
CA ASP A 91 17.99 6.20 -1.66
C ASP A 91 18.30 7.25 -0.59
N LEU A 92 17.45 8.29 -0.45
CA LEU A 92 17.57 9.29 0.61
C LEU A 92 16.94 8.84 1.93
N LEU A 93 16.19 7.73 1.95
CA LEU A 93 15.59 7.20 3.17
C LEU A 93 16.66 6.68 4.13
N SER A 94 16.46 6.90 5.43
CA SER A 94 17.21 6.17 6.44
C SER A 94 16.91 4.67 6.35
N GLU A 95 17.84 3.84 6.80
CA GLU A 95 17.66 2.38 6.84
C GLU A 95 16.39 1.99 7.60
N GLN A 96 16.08 2.72 8.68
CA GLN A 96 14.85 2.53 9.45
C GLN A 96 13.60 2.77 8.59
N HIS A 97 13.48 3.94 7.94
CA HIS A 97 12.28 4.25 7.14
C HIS A 97 12.15 3.32 5.93
N ARG A 98 13.26 2.94 5.32
CA ARG A 98 13.26 1.95 4.23
C ARG A 98 12.73 0.60 4.72
N SER A 99 13.19 0.12 5.88
CA SER A 99 12.70 -1.11 6.49
C SER A 99 11.21 -1.06 6.83
N GLU A 100 10.73 0.06 7.35
CA GLU A 100 9.32 0.28 7.67
C GLU A 100 8.42 0.28 6.42
N LEU A 101 8.80 1.01 5.38
CA LEU A 101 8.08 1.03 4.10
C LEU A 101 8.09 -0.34 3.42
N ASN A 102 9.23 -1.04 3.45
CA ASN A 102 9.32 -2.40 2.90
C ASN A 102 8.39 -3.36 3.64
N ALA A 103 8.35 -3.33 4.98
CA ALA A 103 7.44 -4.18 5.74
C ALA A 103 5.97 -3.91 5.39
N TYR A 104 5.57 -2.64 5.24
CA TYR A 104 4.23 -2.29 4.78
C TYR A 104 3.94 -2.79 3.36
N CYS A 105 4.86 -2.56 2.41
CA CYS A 105 4.71 -2.99 1.03
C CYS A 105 4.67 -4.52 0.89
N GLU A 106 5.45 -5.25 1.69
CA GLU A 106 5.34 -6.72 1.78
C GLU A 106 3.93 -7.12 2.17
N GLY A 107 3.35 -6.52 3.21
CA GLY A 107 1.97 -6.78 3.61
C GLY A 107 0.97 -6.49 2.49
N VAL A 108 1.16 -5.40 1.75
CA VAL A 108 0.28 -5.05 0.61
C VAL A 108 0.34 -6.07 -0.53
N ASN A 109 1.47 -6.78 -0.69
CA ASN A 109 1.73 -7.67 -1.83
C ASN A 109 1.38 -9.15 -1.55
N GLU A 110 0.80 -9.46 -0.41
CA GLU A 110 0.37 -10.80 0.01
C GLU A 110 -1.08 -11.09 -0.39
#